data_AF-Q49MU8-F1
#
_entry.id   AF-Q49MU8-F1
#
_cell.length_a   1.000
_cell.length_b   1.000
_cell.length_c   1.000
_cell.angle_alpha   90.00
_cell.angle_beta   90.00
_cell.angle_gamma   90.00
#
_symmetry.space_group_name_H-M   'P 1'
#
loop_
_entity.id
_entity.type
_entity.pdbx_description
1 polymer ?
#
loop_
_entity_poly.entity_id
_entity_poly.type
_entity_poly.pdbx_seq_one_letter_code
_entity_poly.pdbx_strand_id
1 'polypeptide(L)' 'CPICGDKVSGYHYGLPTCESCKGFFKRTVQNKKEYHCNEQGNCVVDRLHRKRCAYCRFQKCLIVGM' A
#
# COMPACT_ATOMS: atom_id res chain seq x y z
N CYS A 1 -3.59 -0.08 10.31
CA CYS A 1 -3.38 -0.52 8.91
C CYS A 1 -1.96 -1.06 8.81
N PRO A 2 -1.75 -2.38 8.61
CA PRO A 2 -0.42 -2.99 8.66
C PRO A 2 0.54 -2.47 7.56
N ILE A 3 0.00 -1.84 6.52
CA ILE A 3 0.79 -1.26 5.44
C ILE A 3 1.45 0.07 5.85
N CYS A 4 0.69 1.01 6.43
CA CYS A 4 1.18 2.37 6.66
C CYS A 4 0.99 2.89 8.10
N GLY A 5 0.52 2.07 9.03
CA GLY A 5 0.28 2.45 10.42
C GLY A 5 -0.97 3.32 10.65
N ASP A 6 -1.67 3.76 9.60
CA ASP A 6 -2.88 4.59 9.72
C ASP A 6 -4.06 3.86 10.36
N LYS A 7 -5.06 4.61 10.87
CA LYS A 7 -6.26 4.06 11.50
C LYS A 7 -7.01 3.15 10.52
N VAL A 8 -7.33 1.94 10.96
CA VAL A 8 -8.11 0.96 10.18
C VAL A 8 -9.54 1.48 10.03
N SER A 9 -10.11 1.33 8.83
CA SER A 9 -11.52 1.65 8.53
C SER A 9 -12.37 0.40 8.33
N GLY A 10 -11.76 -0.75 8.03
CA GLY A 10 -12.47 -2.02 7.91
C GLY A 10 -11.60 -3.13 7.34
N TYR A 11 -12.23 -4.28 7.08
CA TYR A 11 -11.60 -5.39 6.34
C TYR A 11 -11.72 -5.15 4.84
N HIS A 12 -10.57 -5.12 4.15
CA HIS A 12 -10.50 -4.94 2.70
C HIS A 12 -9.46 -5.90 2.13
N TYR A 13 -9.87 -6.67 1.13
CA TYR A 13 -9.01 -7.62 0.41
C TYR A 13 -8.26 -8.56 1.38
N GLY A 14 -9.00 -9.18 2.32
CA GLY A 14 -8.43 -10.19 3.23
C GLY A 14 -7.87 -9.69 4.56
N LEU A 15 -7.68 -8.38 4.79
CA LEU A 15 -7.13 -7.88 6.06
C LEU A 15 -7.61 -6.49 6.51
N PRO A 16 -7.45 -6.14 7.81
CA PRO A 16 -7.89 -4.84 8.33
C PRO A 16 -6.98 -3.70 7.86
N THR A 17 -7.50 -2.82 7.00
CA THR A 17 -6.73 -1.73 6.38
C THR A 17 -7.44 -0.38 6.44
N CYS A 18 -6.73 0.69 6.08
CA CYS A 18 -7.31 2.04 5.99
C CYS A 18 -7.83 2.31 4.57
N GLU A 19 -8.76 3.26 4.43
CA GLU A 19 -9.33 3.66 3.14
C GLU A 19 -8.27 4.04 2.09
N SER A 20 -7.16 4.67 2.52
CA SER A 20 -6.10 5.05 1.60
C SER A 20 -5.41 3.84 0.96
N CYS A 21 -5.06 2.82 1.76
CA CYS A 21 -4.41 1.60 1.25
C CYS A 21 -5.38 0.73 0.44
N LYS A 22 -6.64 0.62 0.89
CA LYS A 22 -7.73 -0.02 0.12
C LYS A 22 -7.87 0.61 -1.26
N GLY A 23 -8.02 1.93 -1.35
CA GLY A 23 -8.21 2.64 -2.61
C GLY A 23 -6.98 2.60 -3.50
N PHE A 24 -5.79 2.67 -2.91
CA PHE A 24 -4.53 2.50 -3.62
C PHE A 24 -4.46 1.11 -4.27
N PHE A 25 -4.61 0.05 -3.48
CA PHE A 25 -4.55 -1.34 -3.97
C PHE A 25 -5.57 -1.59 -5.08
N LYS A 26 -6.84 -1.18 -4.88
CA LYS A 26 -7.90 -1.28 -5.89
C LYS A 26 -7.48 -0.68 -7.23
N ARG A 27 -7.00 0.57 -7.22
CA ARG A 27 -6.61 1.27 -8.45
C ARG A 27 -5.37 0.67 -9.09
N THR A 28 -4.43 0.14 -8.31
CA THR A 28 -3.23 -0.51 -8.84
C THR A 28 -3.60 -1.78 -9.58
N VAL A 29 -4.41 -2.66 -8.97
CA VAL A 29 -4.82 -3.94 -9.58
C VAL A 29 -5.73 -3.71 -10.79
N GLN A 30 -6.79 -2.89 -10.66
CA GLN A 30 -7.76 -2.68 -11.74
C GLN A 30 -7.14 -2.05 -12.98
N ASN A 31 -6.24 -1.09 -12.80
CA ASN A 31 -5.60 -0.40 -13.92
C ASN A 31 -4.27 -1.05 -14.32
N LYS A 32 -3.93 -2.23 -13.77
CA LYS A 32 -2.66 -2.94 -14.01
C LYS A 32 -1.45 -2.01 -13.92
N LYS A 33 -1.41 -1.15 -12.89
CA LYS A 33 -0.34 -0.16 -12.74
C LYS A 33 0.95 -0.87 -12.33
N GLU A 34 1.99 -0.63 -13.11
CA GLU A 34 3.36 -1.02 -12.79
C GLU A 34 4.07 0.18 -12.16
N TYR A 35 4.78 -0.06 -11.05
CA TYR A 35 5.53 0.95 -10.34
C TYR A 35 6.99 0.54 -10.29
N HIS A 36 7.89 1.53 -10.28
CA HIS A 36 9.31 1.34 -10.05
C HIS A 36 9.73 2.10 -8.78
N CYS A 37 10.68 1.53 -8.03
CA CYS A 37 11.32 2.25 -6.95
C CYS A 37 12.48 3.07 -7.53
N ASN A 38 12.64 4.31 -7.05
CA ASN A 38 13.80 5.15 -7.39
C ASN A 38 14.97 4.96 -6.40
N GLU A 39 14.78 4.12 -5.38
CA GLU A 39 15.77 3.80 -4.34
C GLU A 39 16.04 2.27 -4.36
N GLN A 40 16.21 1.64 -3.19
CA GLN A 40 16.58 0.22 -3.05
C GLN A 40 15.38 -0.72 -2.82
N GLY A 41 14.15 -0.27 -3.09
CA GLY A 41 12.94 -1.08 -2.87
C GLY A 41 12.53 -1.25 -1.41
N ASN A 42 13.14 -0.51 -0.48
CA ASN A 42 12.94 -0.60 0.97
C ASN A 42 12.42 0.71 1.61
N CYS A 43 11.81 1.60 0.81
CA CYS A 43 11.30 2.88 1.29
C CYS A 43 10.32 2.71 2.46
N VAL A 44 10.41 3.59 3.45
CA VAL A 44 9.49 3.61 4.60
C VAL A 44 8.07 3.93 4.13
N VAL A 45 7.13 3.04 4.47
CA VAL A 45 5.70 3.21 4.21
C VAL A 45 4.99 3.47 5.54
N ASP A 46 4.81 4.75 5.86
CA ASP A 46 4.04 5.23 7.02
C ASP A 46 2.91 6.20 6.58
N ARG A 47 2.12 6.72 7.52
CA ARG A 47 0.97 7.59 7.22
C ARG A 47 1.36 8.86 6.45
N LEU A 48 2.54 9.42 6.71
CA LEU A 48 3.04 10.66 6.12
C LEU A 48 3.75 10.39 4.78
N HIS A 49 4.55 9.33 4.70
CA HIS A 49 5.45 9.03 3.57
C HIS A 49 4.92 7.97 2.60
N ARG A 50 3.76 7.34 2.83
CA ARG A 50 3.14 6.35 1.91
C ARG A 50 2.86 6.83 0.48
N LYS A 51 3.04 8.12 0.16
CA LYS A 51 2.93 8.64 -1.21
C LYS A 51 4.29 8.74 -1.92
N ARG A 52 5.40 8.64 -1.19
CA ARG A 52 6.76 8.83 -1.70
C ARG A 52 7.17 7.74 -2.69
N CYS A 53 6.80 6.48 -2.42
CA CYS A 53 7.09 5.36 -3.30
C CYS A 53 5.88 4.43 -3.44
N ALA A 54 5.25 4.45 -4.62
CA ALA A 54 4.13 3.57 -4.94
C ALA A 54 4.57 2.10 -5.03
N TYR A 55 5.78 1.83 -5.54
CA TYR A 55 6.34 0.48 -5.61
C TYR A 55 6.43 -0.17 -4.22
N CYS A 56 7.17 0.44 -3.28
CA CYS A 56 7.34 -0.13 -1.94
C CYS A 56 6.01 -0.26 -1.19
N ARG A 57 5.08 0.68 -1.41
CA ARG A 57 3.73 0.59 -0.85
C ARG A 57 2.96 -0.61 -1.41
N PHE A 58 2.99 -0.83 -2.72
CA PHE A 58 2.29 -1.94 -3.34
C PHE A 58 2.92 -3.29 -2.99
N GLN A 59 4.25 -3.37 -2.99
CA GLN A 59 4.96 -4.55 -2.51
C GLN A 59 4.59 -4.88 -1.06
N LYS A 60 4.54 -3.87 -0.19
CA LYS A 60 4.09 -4.09 1.19
C LYS A 60 2.63 -4.54 1.29
N CYS A 61 1.73 -4.07 0.41
CA CYS A 61 0.36 -4.61 0.33
C CYS A 61 0.36 -6.11 0.04
N LEU A 62 1.13 -6.55 -0.95
CA LEU A 62 1.22 -7.97 -1.33
C LEU A 62 1.86 -8.83 -0.21
N ILE A 63 2.94 -8.33 0.39
CA ILE A 63 3.67 -9.05 1.47
C ILE A 63 2.76 -9.31 2.68
N VAL A 64 1.88 -8.35 3.03
CA VAL A 64 0.94 -8.54 4.16
C VAL A 64 -0.34 -9.28 3.77
N GLY A 65 -0.48 -9.67 2.50
CA GLY A 65 -1.59 -10.50 2.01
C GLY A 65 -2.83 -9.76 1.53
N MET A 66 -2.69 -8.54 0.98
CA MET A 66 -3.80 -7.83 0.29
C MET A 66 -4.02 -8.37 -1.13
#